data_AF-A0A2P2MS83-F1
#
_entry.id   AF-A0A2P2MS83-F1
#
_cell.length_a   1.000
_cell.length_b   1.000
_cell.length_c   1.000
_cell.angle_alpha   90.00
_cell.angle_beta   90.00
_cell.angle_gamma   90.00
#
_symmetry.space_group_name_H-M   'P 1'
#
loop_
_entity.id
_entity.type
_entity.pdbx_description
1 polymer ?
#
loop_
_entity_poly.entity_id
_entity_poly.type
_entity_poly.pdbx_seq_one_letter_code
_entity_poly.pdbx_strand_id
1 'polypeptide(L)'
;MAKSSADDEELRKVCEAAIEGTKQKIVLSIRVAKSRGVWGKSGKLGRQMAKPRVLAISTKSKGKRTKAFLRVLKYSTGGVLEPAKLYKLKHLTKVEVIANDPSGCTFTLGFDNLRSQSVAPPQWTMRNIDDR
;
A
#
# COMPACT_ATOMS: atom_id res chain seq x y z
N MET A 1 -22.81 9.93 0.98
CA MET A 1 -21.34 9.81 1.11
C MET A 1 -21.05 8.54 1.89
N ALA A 2 -20.32 7.59 1.31
CA ALA A 2 -19.92 6.39 2.04
C ALA A 2 -18.88 6.78 3.09
N LYS A 3 -18.99 6.26 4.31
CA LYS A 3 -18.00 6.47 5.37
C LYS A 3 -16.63 6.01 4.86
N SER A 4 -15.59 6.86 4.95
CA SER A 4 -14.22 6.45 4.59
C SER A 4 -13.83 5.20 5.37
N SER A 5 -13.16 4.27 4.70
CA SER A 5 -12.61 3.07 5.34
C SER A 5 -11.21 3.29 5.92
N ALA A 6 -10.65 4.49 5.75
CA ALA A 6 -9.44 4.92 6.42
C ALA A 6 -9.70 5.01 7.93
N ASP A 7 -8.90 4.28 8.72
CA ASP A 7 -9.05 4.12 10.17
C ASP A 7 -10.18 3.18 10.63
N ASP A 8 -10.45 2.13 9.84
CA ASP A 8 -11.09 0.92 10.33
C ASP A 8 -10.28 0.35 11.52
N GLU A 9 -10.79 0.54 12.74
CA GLU A 9 -10.12 0.15 13.98
C GLU A 9 -9.85 -1.36 14.03
N GLU A 10 -10.75 -2.18 13.46
CA GLU A 10 -10.58 -3.62 13.37
C GLU A 10 -9.40 -3.94 12.44
N LEU A 11 -9.37 -3.34 11.25
CA LEU A 11 -8.26 -3.49 10.32
C LEU A 11 -6.93 -3.06 10.96
N ARG A 12 -6.93 -1.96 11.72
CA ARG A 12 -5.75 -1.47 12.43
C ARG A 12 -5.26 -2.46 13.47
N LYS A 13 -6.15 -3.06 14.27
CA LYS A 13 -5.82 -4.11 15.25
C LYS A 13 -5.21 -5.34 14.58
N VAL A 14 -5.77 -5.80 13.46
CA VAL A 14 -5.21 -6.93 12.69
C VAL A 14 -3.83 -6.57 12.12
N CYS A 15 -3.63 -5.32 11.65
CA CYS A 15 -2.32 -4.86 11.20
C CYS A 15 -1.28 -4.81 12.33
N GLU A 16 -1.67 -4.39 13.53
CA GLU A 16 -0.80 -4.38 14.72
C GLU A 16 -0.37 -5.80 15.09
N ALA A 17 -1.31 -6.74 15.14
CA ALA A 17 -1.00 -8.16 15.37
C ALA A 17 -0.01 -8.70 14.33
N ALA A 18 -0.18 -8.33 13.06
CA ALA A 18 0.73 -8.74 11.97
C ALA A 18 2.16 -8.17 12.08
N ILE A 19 2.39 -7.17 12.95
CA ILE A 19 3.71 -6.54 13.14
C ILE A 19 4.21 -6.64 14.58
N GLU A 20 3.61 -7.51 15.39
CA GLU A 20 4.01 -7.78 16.75
C GLU A 20 5.52 -8.08 16.82
N GLY A 21 6.19 -7.57 17.86
CA GLY A 21 7.65 -7.68 18.01
C GLY A 21 8.48 -6.63 17.25
N THR A 22 7.91 -5.85 16.31
CA THR A 22 8.71 -4.85 15.56
C THR A 22 9.00 -3.54 16.32
N LYS A 23 8.41 -3.35 17.51
CA LYS A 23 8.42 -2.10 18.31
C LYS A 23 7.96 -0.87 17.49
N GLN A 24 7.05 -1.09 16.55
CA GLN A 24 6.45 -0.04 15.73
C GLN A 24 4.95 -0.02 15.99
N LYS A 25 4.33 1.14 15.83
CA LYS A 25 2.88 1.34 15.99
C LYS A 25 2.25 1.65 14.64
N ILE A 26 1.14 1.00 14.31
CA ILE A 26 0.31 1.35 13.16
C ILE A 26 -0.47 2.64 13.48
N VAL A 27 -0.37 3.63 12.59
CA VAL A 27 -1.11 4.90 12.71
C VAL A 27 -2.23 5.02 11.69
N LEU A 28 -2.15 4.27 10.59
CA LEU A 28 -3.17 4.23 9.55
C LEU A 28 -3.09 2.87 8.84
N SER A 29 -4.23 2.33 8.46
CA SER A 29 -4.36 1.14 7.62
C SER A 29 -5.51 1.33 6.64
N ILE A 30 -5.33 0.83 5.42
CA ILE A 30 -6.34 0.91 4.36
C ILE A 30 -6.23 -0.28 3.41
N ARG A 31 -7.38 -0.82 3.02
CA ARG A 31 -7.47 -1.93 2.05
C ARG A 31 -7.26 -1.37 0.64
N VAL A 32 -6.40 -2.03 -0.12
CA VAL A 32 -6.07 -1.65 -1.49
C VAL A 32 -6.05 -2.86 -2.41
N ALA A 33 -6.28 -2.64 -3.70
CA ALA A 33 -5.97 -3.61 -4.73
C ALA A 33 -4.62 -3.28 -5.35
N LYS A 34 -3.72 -4.26 -5.42
CA LYS A 34 -2.39 -4.13 -6.02
C LYS A 34 -2.37 -4.76 -7.41
N SER A 35 -2.15 -3.95 -8.44
CA SER A 35 -1.85 -4.40 -9.80
C SER A 35 -0.36 -4.19 -10.12
N ARG A 36 0.14 -4.76 -11.22
CA ARG A 36 1.44 -4.34 -11.78
C ARG A 36 1.16 -3.26 -12.81
N GLY A 37 1.99 -2.21 -12.85
CA GLY A 37 1.91 -1.21 -13.90
C GLY A 37 2.15 -1.87 -15.26
N VAL A 38 1.24 -1.64 -16.21
CA VAL A 38 1.39 -2.10 -17.59
C VAL A 38 2.30 -1.12 -18.31
N TRP A 39 3.60 -1.41 -18.40
CA TRP A 39 4.47 -0.71 -19.33
C TRP A 39 4.37 -1.39 -20.70
N GLY A 40 3.64 -0.77 -21.62
CA GLY A 40 3.68 -1.09 -23.04
C GLY A 40 3.37 -2.54 -23.41
N LYS A 41 2.09 -2.85 -23.65
CA LYS A 41 1.58 -3.70 -24.75
C LYS A 41 0.12 -4.09 -24.45
N SER A 42 -0.79 -3.56 -25.27
CA SER A 42 -2.21 -3.93 -25.35
C SER A 42 -2.42 -5.35 -25.91
N GLY A 43 -1.59 -6.32 -25.52
CA GLY A 43 -1.46 -7.57 -26.25
C GLY A 43 -1.07 -8.74 -25.36
N LYS A 44 -1.96 -9.08 -24.41
CA LYS A 44 -2.27 -10.45 -23.96
C LYS A 44 -3.13 -10.34 -22.70
N LEU A 45 -4.39 -10.74 -22.84
CA LEU A 45 -5.42 -10.82 -21.81
C LEU A 45 -5.13 -11.94 -20.79
N GLY A 46 -3.88 -12.09 -20.35
CA GLY A 46 -3.54 -12.92 -19.20
C GLY A 46 -3.95 -12.16 -17.96
N ARG A 47 -5.11 -12.50 -17.39
CA ARG A 47 -5.71 -11.91 -16.17
C ARG A 47 -4.64 -11.63 -15.10
N GLN A 48 -4.05 -10.44 -15.12
CA GLN A 48 -3.19 -9.99 -14.04
C GLN A 48 -4.12 -9.47 -12.96
N MET A 49 -4.78 -10.40 -12.27
CA MET A 49 -5.78 -10.08 -11.26
C MET A 49 -5.16 -9.17 -10.19
N ALA A 50 -5.84 -8.06 -9.92
CA ALA A 50 -5.48 -7.19 -8.83
C ALA A 50 -5.52 -7.98 -7.52
N LYS A 51 -4.43 -7.92 -6.75
CA LYS A 51 -4.30 -8.70 -5.52
C LYS A 51 -4.77 -7.87 -4.34
N PRO A 52 -5.68 -8.37 -3.48
CA PRO A 52 -6.07 -7.66 -2.27
C PRO A 52 -4.87 -7.54 -1.34
N ARG A 53 -4.59 -6.32 -0.90
CA ARG A 53 -3.49 -5.96 -0.01
C ARG A 53 -3.99 -4.93 1.00
N VAL A 54 -3.17 -4.69 2.01
CA VAL A 54 -3.38 -3.57 2.95
C VAL A 54 -2.13 -2.72 2.92
N LEU A 55 -2.31 -1.42 2.76
CA LEU A 55 -1.27 -0.44 3.04
C LEU A 55 -1.45 0.03 4.47
N ALA A 56 -0.37 0.00 5.24
CA ALA A 56 -0.37 0.52 6.60
C ALA A 56 0.82 1.46 6.81
N ILE A 57 0.59 2.57 7.49
CA ILE A 57 1.65 3.47 7.95
C ILE A 57 2.01 3.04 9.36
N SER A 58 3.29 2.75 9.58
CA SER A 58 3.81 2.45 10.91
C SER A 58 4.87 3.45 11.33
N THR A 59 4.91 3.77 12.61
CA THR A 59 5.88 4.70 13.20
C THR A 59 6.74 4.01 14.25
N LYS A 60 7.98 4.46 14.39
CA LYS A 60 8.91 4.03 15.43
C LYS A 60 9.61 5.26 16.01
N SER A 61 9.47 5.46 17.31
CA SER A 61 10.25 6.47 18.02
C SER A 61 11.74 6.09 18.04
N LYS A 62 12.61 7.05 17.74
CA LYS A 62 14.06 6.94 17.84
C LYS A 62 14.59 8.21 18.51
N GLY A 63 14.50 8.25 19.84
CA GLY A 63 14.84 9.44 20.63
C GLY A 63 13.89 10.59 20.28
N LYS A 64 14.44 11.75 19.92
CA LYS A 64 13.65 12.93 19.49
C LYS A 64 13.07 12.84 18.07
N ARG A 65 13.37 11.77 17.31
CA ARG A 65 12.95 11.63 15.91
C ARG A 65 12.00 10.46 15.74
N THR A 66 10.95 10.65 14.94
CA THR A 66 10.04 9.57 14.54
C THR A 66 10.41 9.06 13.17
N LYS A 67 10.58 7.75 13.02
CA LYS A 67 10.71 7.09 11.72
C LYS A 67 9.35 6.57 11.29
N ALA A 68 8.96 6.86 10.06
CA ALA A 68 7.73 6.36 9.47
C ALA A 68 8.04 5.37 8.32
N PHE A 69 7.18 4.37 8.19
CA PHE A 69 7.31 3.30 7.22
C PHE A 69 5.96 3.05 6.53
N LEU A 70 6.01 2.74 5.24
CA LEU A 70 4.88 2.19 4.51
C LEU A 70 5.03 0.67 4.49
N ARG A 71 4.02 -0.03 4.99
CA ARG A 71 3.91 -1.48 5.03
C ARG A 71 2.91 -1.94 4.01
N VAL A 72 3.29 -2.96 3.27
CA VAL A 72 2.39 -3.73 2.42
C VAL A 72 2.16 -5.06 3.13
N LEU A 73 0.91 -5.33 3.49
CA LEU A 73 0.46 -6.60 4.03
C LEU A 73 -0.30 -7.39 2.97
N LYS A 74 -0.20 -8.71 3.00
CA LYS A 74 -0.96 -9.64 2.16
C LYS A 74 -1.84 -10.52 3.04
N TYR A 75 -2.98 -10.93 2.52
CA TYR A 75 -3.74 -12.03 3.10
C TYR A 75 -3.05 -13.36 2.76
N SER A 76 -2.82 -14.21 3.76
CA SER A 76 -2.39 -15.60 3.60
C SER A 76 -3.58 -16.55 3.75
N THR A 77 -3.32 -17.85 3.60
CA THR A 77 -4.33 -18.90 3.76
C THR A 77 -4.93 -18.81 5.17
N GLY A 78 -6.26 -18.76 5.27
CA GLY A 78 -6.97 -18.54 6.53
C GLY A 78 -7.27 -17.08 6.85
N GLY A 79 -7.01 -16.14 5.94
CA GLY A 79 -7.44 -14.74 6.08
C GLY A 79 -6.55 -13.88 6.99
N VAL A 80 -5.41 -14.42 7.43
CA VAL A 80 -4.45 -13.71 8.30
C VAL A 80 -3.63 -12.70 7.47
N LEU A 81 -3.34 -11.53 8.05
CA LEU A 81 -2.45 -10.54 7.43
C LEU A 81 -0.99 -10.85 7.73
N GLU A 82 -0.17 -10.90 6.70
CA GLU A 82 1.26 -11.11 6.78
C GLU A 82 2.04 -9.94 6.15
N PRO A 83 3.18 -9.54 6.75
CA PRO A 83 4.10 -8.60 6.12
C PRO A 83 4.61 -9.09 4.76
N ALA A 84 4.41 -8.29 3.72
CA ALA A 84 4.89 -8.58 2.37
C ALA A 84 6.04 -7.67 1.93
N LYS A 85 5.95 -6.37 2.24
CA LYS A 85 7.02 -5.41 1.92
C LYS A 85 7.03 -4.22 2.88
N LEU A 86 8.21 -3.68 3.12
CA LEU A 86 8.43 -2.52 4.00
C LEU A 86 9.23 -1.46 3.24
N TYR A 87 8.70 -0.24 3.20
CA TYR A 87 9.38 0.93 2.65
C TYR A 87 9.59 1.97 3.75
N LYS A 88 10.72 2.68 3.73
CA LYS A 88 10.92 3.84 4.61
C LYS A 88 10.31 5.05 3.93
N LEU A 89 9.39 5.74 4.60
CA LEU A 89 8.67 6.86 3.98
C LEU A 89 9.57 8.03 3.60
N LYS A 90 10.75 8.17 4.22
CA LYS A 90 11.75 9.18 3.84
C LYS A 90 12.28 9.07 2.40
N HIS A 91 12.02 7.95 1.73
CA HIS A 91 12.44 7.69 0.35
C HIS A 91 11.29 7.85 -0.64
N LEU A 92 10.08 8.15 -0.17
CA LEU A 92 8.93 8.44 -1.03
C LEU A 92 9.15 9.81 -1.65
N THR A 93 9.34 9.85 -2.96
CA THR A 93 9.61 11.09 -3.71
C THR A 93 8.45 11.49 -4.61
N LYS A 94 7.55 10.53 -4.93
CA LYS A 94 6.48 10.75 -5.90
C LYS A 94 5.21 10.02 -5.50
N VAL A 95 4.09 10.71 -5.62
CA VAL A 95 2.74 10.14 -5.51
C VAL A 95 1.97 10.61 -6.74
N GLU A 96 1.54 9.68 -7.58
CA GLU A 96 0.90 10.01 -8.86
C GLU A 96 -0.39 9.24 -9.07
N VAL A 97 -1.46 9.97 -9.33
CA VAL A 97 -2.72 9.43 -9.82
C VAL A 97 -2.55 8.92 -11.25
N ILE A 98 -3.13 7.75 -11.54
CA ILE A 98 -3.19 7.25 -12.92
C ILE A 98 -4.32 7.98 -13.66
N ALA A 99 -3.96 8.86 -14.60
CA ALA A 99 -4.91 9.66 -15.36
C ALA A 99 -5.87 8.82 -16.23
N ASN A 100 -5.44 7.64 -16.65
CA ASN A 100 -6.24 6.74 -17.50
C ASN A 100 -7.24 5.88 -16.71
N ASP A 101 -7.30 6.03 -15.39
CA ASP A 101 -8.29 5.35 -14.55
C ASP A 101 -9.54 6.25 -14.39
N PRO A 102 -10.67 5.94 -15.06
CA PRO A 102 -11.87 6.78 -15.00
C PRO A 102 -12.50 6.84 -13.60
N SER A 103 -12.19 5.86 -12.73
CA SER A 103 -12.63 5.91 -11.32
C SER A 103 -11.83 6.90 -10.48
N GLY A 104 -10.65 7.31 -10.97
CA GLY A 104 -9.70 8.09 -10.20
C GLY A 104 -9.35 7.43 -8.87
N CYS A 105 -9.36 6.10 -8.74
CA CYS A 105 -9.03 5.43 -7.47
C CYS A 105 -7.60 4.88 -7.47
N THR A 106 -6.94 4.87 -8.63
CA THR A 106 -5.63 4.26 -8.82
C THR A 106 -4.50 5.29 -8.79
N PHE A 107 -3.43 4.96 -8.07
CA PHE A 107 -2.23 5.77 -7.97
C PHE A 107 -0.97 4.90 -7.86
N THR A 108 0.19 5.54 -7.97
CA THR A 108 1.51 4.91 -7.80
C THR A 108 2.32 5.65 -6.74
N LEU A 109 3.26 4.92 -6.15
CA LEU A 109 4.19 5.44 -5.14
C LEU A 109 5.61 5.24 -5.63
N GLY A 110 6.29 6.35 -5.92
CA GLY A 110 7.67 6.39 -6.38
C GLY A 110 8.64 6.52 -5.21
N PHE A 111 9.54 5.56 -5.08
CA PHE A 111 10.61 5.57 -4.08
C PHE A 111 11.98 5.68 -4.78
N ASP A 112 12.83 6.60 -4.32
CA ASP A 112 14.15 6.88 -4.92
C ASP A 112 15.19 5.76 -4.70
N ASN A 113 14.98 4.97 -3.65
CA ASN A 113 15.93 3.96 -3.19
C ASN A 113 15.66 2.55 -3.72
N LEU A 114 14.80 2.41 -4.75
CA LEU A 114 14.51 1.13 -5.36
C LEU A 114 15.63 0.73 -6.31
N ARG A 115 16.18 -0.47 -6.10
CA ARG A 115 17.31 -1.05 -6.86
C ARG A 115 17.06 -1.11 -8.39
N SER A 116 15.81 -1.16 -8.83
CA SER A 116 15.43 -1.21 -10.24
C SER A 116 14.31 -0.21 -10.50
N GLN A 117 14.67 0.88 -11.17
CA GLN A 117 13.71 1.86 -11.71
C GLN A 117 13.16 1.43 -13.08
N SER A 118 13.71 0.36 -13.67
CA SER A 118 13.29 -0.18 -14.97
C SER A 118 11.99 -0.99 -14.92
N VAL A 119 11.52 -1.37 -13.73
CA VAL A 119 10.24 -2.06 -13.56
C VAL A 119 9.18 -1.03 -13.18
N ALA A 120 8.08 -1.01 -13.93
CA ALA A 120 6.95 -0.13 -13.66
C ALA A 120 6.51 -0.24 -12.19
N PRO A 121 6.30 0.90 -11.49
CA PRO A 121 5.91 0.90 -10.10
C PRO A 121 4.58 0.15 -9.93
N PRO A 122 4.36 -0.52 -8.78
CA PRO A 122 3.05 -1.06 -8.46
C PRO A 122 1.99 0.03 -8.48
N GLN A 123 0.84 -0.30 -9.05
CA GLN A 123 -0.36 0.52 -8.98
C GLN A 123 -1.20 0.04 -7.80
N TRP A 124 -1.76 1.00 -7.08
CA TRP A 124 -2.60 0.81 -5.90
C TRP A 124 -3.94 1.43 -6.18
N THR A 125 -4.99 0.64 -6.14
CA THR A 125 -6.37 1.10 -6.36
C THR A 125 -7.12 1.06 -5.03
N MET A 126 -7.66 2.21 -4.64
CA MET A 126 -8.53 2.35 -3.48
C MET A 126 -9.97 1.94 -3.82
N ARG A 127 -10.83 1.86 -2.81
CA ARG A 127 -12.25 1.54 -2.99
C ARG A 127 -13.02 2.67 -3.69
N ASN A 128 -12.67 3.91 -3.40
CA ASN A 128 -13.31 5.12 -3.91
C ASN A 128 -12.31 6.30 -3.86
N ILE A 129 -12.73 7.44 -4.37
CA ILE A 129 -11.90 8.66 -4.44
C ILE A 129 -11.64 9.27 -3.07
N ASP A 130 -12.54 9.12 -2.11
CA ASP A 130 -12.39 9.67 -0.75
C ASP A 130 -11.34 8.90 0.06
N ASP A 131 -11.22 7.60 -0.21
CA ASP A 131 -10.21 6.70 0.36
C ASP A 131 -8.81 6.90 -0.28
N ARG A 132 -8.71 7.59 -1.43
CA ARG A 132 -7.45 7.84 -2.18
C ARG A 132 -6.87 9.22 -1.92
#